data_AF-A0AAW0VPK0-F1
#
_entry.id   AF-A0AAW0VPK0-F1
#
_cell.length_a   1.000
_cell.length_b   1.000
_cell.length_c   1.000
_cell.angle_alpha   90.00
_cell.angle_beta   90.00
_cell.angle_gamma   90.00
#
_symmetry.space_group_name_H-M   'P 1'
#
loop_
_entity.id
_entity.type
_entity.pdbx_description
1 polymer ?
#
loop_
_entity_poly.entity_id
_entity_poly.type
_entity_poly.pdbx_seq_one_letter_code
_entity_poly.pdbx_strand_id
1 'polypeptide(L)'
;VQEIVKTGKWVGDCFIYTNSVNRLNYYVGGEIVTIAHLDRTLYLIGYIPKDNRLYLGDKELNVVSYELLVSVLEYQTAVMRRDFDTADRVLPTIPPAHRTRVAHFLEKQGFKKQALAVSTDPEHRFDLALSLGELDACHQLAVEAGSEHKWRLVADLAQQRGDLQTAQTCLLRAHDYPGLLLQATASGNAKLIREVGNEAENQGRNNVAFLSYFLTGNLKDCLELLIKTN
;
A
#
# COMPACT_ATOMS: atom_id res chain seq x y z
N VAL A 1 18.40 -17.99 -6.33
CA VAL A 1 19.04 -17.75 -7.63
C VAL A 1 20.50 -17.44 -7.36
N GLN A 2 21.46 -18.17 -7.97
CA GLN A 2 22.88 -17.85 -7.84
C GLN A 2 23.19 -16.63 -8.72
N GLU A 3 23.56 -15.51 -8.12
CA GLU A 3 24.02 -14.32 -8.85
C GLU A 3 25.53 -14.44 -9.10
N ILE A 4 25.96 -14.20 -10.34
CA ILE A 4 27.38 -14.16 -10.72
C ILE A 4 27.80 -12.71 -10.88
N VAL A 5 28.74 -12.28 -10.04
CA VAL A 5 29.31 -10.93 -10.05
C VAL A 5 30.34 -10.82 -11.18
N LYS A 6 30.18 -9.82 -12.06
CA LYS A 6 31.16 -9.47 -13.12
C LYS A 6 32.14 -8.40 -12.64
N THR A 7 31.61 -7.30 -12.11
CA THR A 7 32.40 -6.23 -11.50
C THR A 7 31.73 -5.78 -10.22
N GLY A 8 32.49 -5.32 -9.24
CA GLY A 8 31.93 -4.82 -8.00
C GLY A 8 32.83 -3.81 -7.31
N LYS A 9 32.22 -2.94 -6.50
CA LYS A 9 32.91 -1.92 -5.71
C LYS A 9 32.15 -1.67 -4.42
N TRP A 10 32.91 -1.48 -3.34
CA TRP A 10 32.36 -1.08 -2.05
C TRP A 10 32.13 0.44 -2.01
N VAL A 11 30.97 0.84 -1.51
CA VAL A 11 30.64 2.21 -1.16
C VAL A 11 30.08 2.17 0.26
N GLY A 12 30.92 2.54 1.24
CA GLY A 12 30.64 2.29 2.65
C GLY A 12 30.48 0.79 2.92
N ASP A 13 29.38 0.43 3.59
CA ASP A 13 29.02 -0.96 3.93
C ASP A 13 28.25 -1.69 2.81
N CYS A 14 28.04 -1.04 1.66
CA CYS A 14 27.23 -1.56 0.56
C CYS A 14 28.12 -2.07 -0.57
N PHE A 15 27.88 -3.29 -1.05
CA PHE A 15 28.59 -3.84 -2.20
C PHE A 15 27.78 -3.64 -3.47
N ILE A 16 28.24 -2.75 -4.34
CA ILE A 16 27.58 -2.47 -5.63
C ILE A 16 28.24 -3.31 -6.70
N TYR A 17 27.48 -3.96 -7.56
CA TYR A 17 28.01 -4.86 -8.56
C TYR A 17 27.15 -4.97 -9.82
N THR A 18 27.78 -5.38 -10.91
CA THR A 18 27.07 -5.81 -12.13
C THR A 18 27.03 -7.33 -12.21
N ASN A 19 25.90 -7.89 -12.63
CA ASN A 19 25.74 -9.34 -12.75
C ASN A 19 25.90 -9.84 -14.20
N SER A 20 25.91 -11.16 -14.38
CA SER A 20 26.03 -11.79 -15.70
C SER A 20 24.88 -11.48 -16.67
N VAL A 21 23.70 -11.13 -16.14
CA VAL A 21 22.47 -10.78 -16.87
C VAL A 21 22.36 -9.27 -17.10
N ASN A 22 23.48 -8.54 -17.02
CA ASN A 22 23.54 -7.09 -17.22
C ASN A 22 22.58 -6.31 -16.31
N ARG A 23 22.50 -6.67 -15.03
CA ARG A 23 21.83 -5.86 -14.01
C ARG A 23 22.86 -5.17 -13.14
N LEU A 24 22.57 -3.92 -12.79
CA LEU A 24 23.28 -3.17 -11.78
C LEU A 24 22.53 -3.34 -10.46
N ASN A 25 23.17 -4.02 -9.51
CA ASN A 25 22.61 -4.35 -8.21
C ASN A 25 23.49 -3.78 -7.10
N TYR A 26 22.92 -3.58 -5.92
CA TYR A 26 23.69 -3.45 -4.69
C TYR A 26 23.24 -4.47 -3.66
N TYR A 27 24.18 -4.89 -2.83
CA TYR A 27 23.96 -5.80 -1.73
C TYR A 27 24.14 -5.06 -0.40
N VAL A 28 23.10 -5.11 0.43
CA VAL A 28 23.08 -4.48 1.77
C VAL A 28 22.43 -5.46 2.75
N GLY A 29 23.19 -5.85 3.77
CA GLY A 29 22.66 -6.60 4.93
C GLY A 29 21.92 -7.91 4.61
N GLY A 30 22.24 -8.59 3.51
CA GLY A 30 21.54 -9.83 3.11
C GLY A 30 20.61 -9.65 1.92
N GLU A 31 20.21 -8.43 1.58
CA GLU A 31 19.31 -8.16 0.47
C GLU A 31 20.06 -7.67 -0.78
N ILE A 32 19.55 -8.10 -1.94
CA ILE A 32 19.99 -7.63 -3.24
C ILE A 32 18.91 -6.71 -3.79
N VAL A 33 19.29 -5.48 -4.13
CA VAL A 33 18.38 -4.50 -4.75
C VAL A 33 18.92 -4.12 -6.13
N THR A 34 18.04 -4.21 -7.12
CA THR A 34 18.36 -3.78 -8.49
C THR A 34 18.22 -2.27 -8.62
N ILE A 35 19.31 -1.60 -8.99
CA ILE A 35 19.31 -0.18 -9.35
C ILE A 35 18.74 -0.02 -10.76
N ALA A 36 19.27 -0.79 -11.72
CA ALA A 36 18.92 -0.68 -13.12
C ALA A 36 19.16 -1.98 -13.89
N HIS A 37 18.39 -2.15 -14.98
CA HIS A 37 18.66 -3.14 -16.01
C HIS A 37 19.48 -2.46 -17.11
N LEU A 38 20.60 -3.06 -17.49
CA LEU A 38 21.54 -2.53 -18.47
C LEU A 38 21.26 -3.22 -19.81
N ASP A 39 21.23 -2.43 -20.87
CA ASP A 39 21.07 -2.87 -22.26
C ASP A 39 22.33 -3.54 -22.82
N ARG A 40 23.50 -3.20 -22.26
CA ARG A 40 24.81 -3.74 -22.64
C ARG A 40 25.67 -4.09 -21.43
N THR A 41 26.81 -4.74 -21.69
CA THR A 41 27.76 -5.06 -20.62
C THR A 41 28.54 -3.82 -20.21
N LEU A 42 28.25 -3.30 -19.01
CA LEU A 42 28.97 -2.19 -18.40
C LEU A 42 29.82 -2.67 -17.21
N TYR A 43 30.95 -2.00 -17.01
CA TYR A 43 31.92 -2.25 -15.94
C TYR A 43 31.94 -1.06 -14.98
N LEU A 44 31.96 -1.32 -13.68
CA LEU A 44 32.00 -0.27 -12.66
C LEU A 44 33.32 0.50 -12.69
N ILE A 45 33.26 1.83 -12.84
CA ILE A 45 34.41 2.73 -12.76
C ILE A 45 34.55 3.23 -11.32
N GLY A 46 33.48 3.84 -10.79
CA GLY A 46 33.50 4.41 -9.46
C GLY A 46 32.25 5.19 -9.09
N TYR A 47 32.17 5.52 -7.81
CA TYR A 47 31.13 6.37 -7.25
C TYR A 47 31.71 7.74 -6.93
N ILE A 48 31.02 8.81 -7.33
CA ILE A 48 31.41 10.19 -7.02
C ILE A 48 30.39 10.75 -6.03
N PRO A 49 30.75 10.93 -4.74
CA PRO A 49 29.84 11.43 -3.71
C PRO A 49 29.31 12.84 -4.00
N LYS A 50 30.13 13.69 -4.64
CA LYS A 50 29.74 15.07 -4.98
C LYS A 50 28.49 15.12 -5.88
N ASP A 51 28.35 14.13 -6.76
CA ASP A 51 27.28 14.10 -7.76
C ASP A 51 26.19 13.08 -7.42
N ASN A 52 26.33 12.36 -6.29
CA ASN A 52 25.50 11.21 -5.91
C ASN A 52 25.31 10.19 -7.04
N ARG A 53 26.38 9.92 -7.81
CA ARG A 53 26.30 9.11 -9.04
C ARG A 53 27.37 8.04 -9.11
N LEU A 54 26.92 6.89 -9.61
CA LEU A 54 27.75 5.75 -9.96
C LEU A 54 28.04 5.78 -11.46
N TYR A 55 29.32 5.70 -11.82
CA TYR A 55 29.78 5.72 -13.20
C TYR A 55 30.19 4.33 -13.64
N LEU A 56 29.71 3.93 -14.82
CA LEU A 56 30.06 2.69 -15.49
C LEU A 56 30.56 2.99 -16.90
N GLY A 57 31.47 2.15 -17.39
CA GLY A 57 32.02 2.23 -18.73
C GLY A 57 31.78 0.95 -19.52
N ASP A 58 31.62 1.06 -20.84
CA ASP A 58 31.71 -0.09 -21.74
C ASP A 58 33.12 -0.25 -22.33
N LYS A 59 33.29 -1.24 -23.20
CA LYS A 59 34.57 -1.50 -23.90
C LYS A 59 34.92 -0.43 -24.93
N GLU A 60 33.96 0.36 -25.37
CA GLU A 60 34.10 1.44 -26.35
C GLU A 60 34.41 2.79 -25.68
N LEU A 61 34.65 2.79 -24.36
CA LEU A 61 34.89 3.97 -23.53
C LEU A 61 33.68 4.90 -23.41
N ASN A 62 32.47 4.44 -23.71
CA ASN A 62 31.25 5.18 -23.41
C ASN A 62 30.98 5.13 -21.89
N VAL A 63 30.75 6.29 -21.29
CA VAL A 63 30.47 6.42 -19.85
C VAL A 63 28.99 6.67 -19.62
N VAL A 64 28.38 5.85 -18.76
CA VAL A 64 26.99 5.99 -18.31
C VAL A 64 26.98 6.23 -16.80
N SER A 65 26.13 7.13 -16.32
CA SER A 65 25.96 7.41 -14.90
C SER A 65 24.58 7.00 -14.41
N TYR A 66 24.49 6.36 -13.24
CA TYR A 66 23.25 6.10 -12.53
C TYR A 66 23.25 6.86 -11.21
N GLU A 67 22.10 7.43 -10.86
CA GLU A 67 21.91 8.09 -9.57
C GLU A 67 21.84 7.04 -8.45
N LEU A 68 22.62 7.27 -7.39
CA LEU A 68 22.67 6.44 -6.20
C LEU A 68 22.96 7.33 -4.98
N LEU A 69 21.94 7.54 -4.17
CA LEU A 69 22.06 8.35 -2.96
C LEU A 69 22.71 7.54 -1.84
N VAL A 70 23.83 8.02 -1.32
CA VAL A 70 24.47 7.45 -0.12
C VAL A 70 23.53 7.50 1.08
N SER A 71 22.70 8.53 1.23
CA SER A 71 21.74 8.61 2.33
C SER A 71 20.74 7.45 2.35
N VAL A 72 20.30 6.96 1.20
CA VAL A 72 19.43 5.77 1.11
C VAL A 72 20.18 4.51 1.55
N LEU A 73 21.43 4.36 1.12
CA LEU A 73 22.28 3.23 1.48
C LEU A 73 22.62 3.21 2.98
N GLU A 74 22.96 4.36 3.55
CA GLU A 74 23.23 4.53 4.98
C GLU A 74 21.98 4.24 5.81
N TYR A 75 20.81 4.73 5.38
CA TYR A 75 19.54 4.45 6.03
C TYR A 75 19.24 2.94 6.03
N GLN A 76 19.34 2.28 4.88
CA GLN A 76 19.13 0.83 4.77
C GLN A 76 20.10 0.05 5.65
N THR A 77 21.37 0.46 5.67
CA THR A 77 22.40 -0.15 6.52
C THR A 77 22.08 0.02 8.01
N ALA A 78 21.65 1.20 8.43
CA ALA A 78 21.26 1.49 9.82
C ALA A 78 20.05 0.63 10.25
N VAL A 79 19.03 0.53 9.39
CA VAL A 79 17.87 -0.35 9.63
C VAL A 79 18.28 -1.82 9.74
N MET A 80 19.19 -2.30 8.88
CA MET A 80 19.69 -3.69 8.95
C MET A 80 20.44 -3.96 10.25
N ARG A 81 21.15 -2.95 10.77
CA ARG A 81 21.84 -3.00 12.07
C ARG A 81 20.89 -2.81 13.26
N ARG A 82 19.58 -2.57 13.02
CA ARG A 82 18.58 -2.20 14.03
C ARG A 82 18.94 -0.92 14.80
N ASP A 83 19.76 -0.07 14.20
CA ASP A 83 20.09 1.26 14.72
C ASP A 83 19.09 2.28 14.16
N PHE A 84 17.93 2.36 14.79
CA PHE A 84 16.87 3.27 14.38
C PHE A 84 17.18 4.74 14.70
N ASP A 85 18.00 5.01 15.73
CA ASP A 85 18.39 6.36 16.09
C ASP A 85 19.19 7.03 14.97
N THR A 86 20.13 6.28 14.39
CA THR A 86 20.88 6.76 13.21
C THR A 86 19.98 6.84 11.98
N ALA A 87 19.08 5.85 11.77
CA ALA A 87 18.15 5.86 10.64
C ALA A 87 17.24 7.11 10.64
N ASP A 88 16.69 7.48 11.80
CA ASP A 88 15.80 8.64 11.96
C ASP A 88 16.53 9.97 11.75
N ARG A 89 17.83 10.04 12.03
CA ARG A 89 18.67 11.21 11.71
C ARG A 89 18.96 11.34 10.23
N VAL A 90 19.10 10.23 9.51
CA VAL A 90 19.40 10.21 8.08
C VAL A 90 18.13 10.42 7.25
N LEU A 91 16.96 9.99 7.72
CA LEU A 91 15.69 10.06 7.00
C LEU A 91 15.35 11.45 6.40
N PRO A 92 15.57 12.59 7.08
CA PRO A 92 15.30 13.92 6.53
C PRO A 92 16.17 14.27 5.32
N THR A 93 17.35 13.67 5.19
CA THR A 93 18.26 13.90 4.07
C THR A 93 17.82 13.19 2.78
N ILE A 94 16.89 12.23 2.89
CA ILE A 94 16.38 11.46 1.75
C ILE A 94 15.26 12.27 1.06
N PRO A 95 15.39 12.56 -0.25
CA PRO A 95 14.35 13.23 -1.02
C PRO A 95 13.04 12.46 -1.02
N PRO A 96 11.88 13.13 -1.07
CA PRO A 96 10.57 12.49 -1.05
C PRO A 96 10.37 11.47 -2.19
N ALA A 97 10.98 11.70 -3.36
CA ALA A 97 10.94 10.77 -4.50
C ALA A 97 11.48 9.36 -4.19
N HIS A 98 12.42 9.25 -3.24
CA HIS A 98 12.99 7.96 -2.84
C HIS A 98 12.31 7.35 -1.60
N ARG A 99 11.43 8.09 -0.92
CA ARG A 99 10.78 7.61 0.32
C ARG A 99 9.87 6.42 0.10
N THR A 100 9.15 6.32 -1.02
CA THR A 100 8.35 5.14 -1.35
C THR A 100 9.22 3.88 -1.45
N ARG A 101 10.42 3.98 -2.04
CA ARG A 101 11.36 2.84 -2.12
C ARG A 101 11.87 2.42 -0.73
N VAL A 102 12.18 3.40 0.12
CA VAL A 102 12.57 3.16 1.51
C VAL A 102 11.42 2.52 2.30
N ALA A 103 10.17 2.95 2.10
CA ALA A 103 9.01 2.36 2.74
C ALA A 103 8.80 0.90 2.34
N HIS A 104 8.92 0.55 1.06
CA HIS A 104 8.87 -0.85 0.63
C HIS A 104 10.00 -1.70 1.20
N PHE A 105 11.20 -1.12 1.35
CA PHE A 105 12.29 -1.79 2.02
C PHE A 105 11.94 -2.09 3.48
N LEU A 106 11.46 -1.09 4.24
CA LEU A 106 11.01 -1.28 5.63
C LEU A 106 9.90 -2.33 5.76
N GLU A 107 8.96 -2.34 4.83
CA GLU A 107 7.88 -3.32 4.78
C GLU A 107 8.39 -4.76 4.62
N LYS A 108 9.32 -4.99 3.68
CA LYS A 108 9.96 -6.31 3.47
C LYS A 108 10.70 -6.80 4.70
N GLN A 109 11.29 -5.88 5.46
CA GLN A 109 11.99 -6.16 6.71
C GLN A 109 11.04 -6.39 7.89
N GLY A 110 9.73 -6.20 7.70
CA GLY A 110 8.70 -6.37 8.73
C GLY A 110 8.42 -5.11 9.57
N PHE A 111 9.09 -4.00 9.29
CA PHE A 111 8.91 -2.72 9.99
C PHE A 111 7.76 -1.90 9.40
N LYS A 112 6.56 -2.48 9.42
CA LYS A 112 5.36 -1.90 8.78
C LYS A 112 4.93 -0.55 9.37
N LYS A 113 5.08 -0.36 10.69
CA LYS A 113 4.74 0.91 11.36
C LYS A 113 5.63 2.06 10.89
N GLN A 114 6.94 1.81 10.81
CA GLN A 114 7.91 2.77 10.29
C GLN A 114 7.70 3.00 8.79
N ALA A 115 7.40 1.93 8.04
CA ALA A 115 7.06 2.02 6.62
C ALA A 115 5.87 2.96 6.39
N LEU A 116 4.82 2.88 7.22
CA LEU A 116 3.63 3.74 7.12
C LEU A 116 3.98 5.22 7.35
N ALA A 117 4.88 5.52 8.29
CA ALA A 117 5.32 6.89 8.58
C ALA A 117 6.20 7.48 7.46
N VAL A 118 7.00 6.64 6.79
CA VAL A 118 7.92 7.07 5.72
C VAL A 118 7.22 7.14 4.35
N SER A 119 6.24 6.28 4.10
CA SER A 119 5.57 6.20 2.81
C SER A 119 4.82 7.49 2.49
N THR A 120 5.03 8.00 1.28
CA THR A 120 4.33 9.18 0.76
C THR A 120 3.18 8.81 -0.18
N ASP A 121 3.12 7.55 -0.61
CA ASP A 121 2.14 7.07 -1.57
C ASP A 121 0.82 6.69 -0.87
N PRO A 122 -0.34 7.29 -1.22
CA PRO A 122 -1.61 7.00 -0.56
C PRO A 122 -2.08 5.55 -0.70
N GLU A 123 -1.77 4.87 -1.82
CA GLU A 123 -2.13 3.46 -2.01
C GLU A 123 -1.29 2.56 -1.10
N HIS A 124 0.03 2.69 -1.15
CA HIS A 124 0.91 1.93 -0.27
C HIS A 124 0.63 2.19 1.21
N ARG A 125 0.36 3.44 1.61
CA ARG A 125 -0.04 3.78 2.97
C ARG A 125 -1.33 3.09 3.40
N PHE A 126 -2.32 3.00 2.51
CA PHE A 126 -3.57 2.32 2.81
C PHE A 126 -3.35 0.83 3.07
N ASP A 127 -2.58 0.15 2.21
CA ASP A 127 -2.28 -1.27 2.37
C ASP A 127 -1.48 -1.54 3.65
N LEU A 128 -0.51 -0.68 3.96
CA LEU A 128 0.25 -0.76 5.21
C LEU A 128 -0.66 -0.59 6.43
N ALA A 129 -1.51 0.45 6.45
CA ALA A 129 -2.44 0.72 7.53
C ALA A 129 -3.43 -0.42 7.72
N LEU A 130 -3.96 -0.98 6.62
CA LEU A 130 -4.88 -2.13 6.63
C LEU A 130 -4.19 -3.35 7.26
N SER A 131 -2.93 -3.60 6.89
CA SER A 131 -2.17 -4.73 7.41
C SER A 131 -1.74 -4.57 8.88
N LEU A 132 -1.62 -3.32 9.36
CA LEU A 132 -1.44 -2.98 10.78
C LEU A 132 -2.76 -2.98 11.55
N GLY A 133 -3.87 -2.99 10.81
CA GLY A 133 -5.23 -2.85 11.30
C GLY A 133 -5.57 -1.43 11.74
N GLU A 134 -4.79 -0.38 11.46
CA GLU A 134 -5.04 0.98 11.96
C GLU A 134 -6.30 1.62 11.35
N LEU A 135 -7.46 1.38 11.98
CA LEU A 135 -8.77 1.80 11.49
C LEU A 135 -8.86 3.30 11.18
N ASP A 136 -8.41 4.15 12.09
CA ASP A 136 -8.51 5.61 11.92
C ASP A 136 -7.73 6.10 10.70
N ALA A 137 -6.51 5.57 10.51
CA ALA A 137 -5.67 5.88 9.35
C ALA A 137 -6.28 5.35 8.05
N CYS A 138 -6.79 4.11 8.06
CA CYS A 138 -7.48 3.52 6.92
C CYS A 138 -8.73 4.31 6.53
N HIS A 139 -9.53 4.75 7.50
CA HIS A 139 -10.73 5.54 7.26
C HIS A 139 -10.38 6.90 6.63
N GLN A 140 -9.39 7.62 7.16
CA GLN A 140 -8.93 8.90 6.58
C GLN A 140 -8.46 8.72 5.13
N LEU A 141 -7.62 7.72 4.86
CA LEU A 141 -7.12 7.42 3.52
C LEU A 141 -8.24 6.97 2.56
N ALA A 142 -9.28 6.29 3.05
CA ALA A 142 -10.45 5.93 2.26
C ALA A 142 -11.33 7.14 1.94
N VAL A 143 -11.48 8.10 2.87
CA VAL A 143 -12.15 9.40 2.61
C VAL A 143 -11.47 10.11 1.45
N GLU A 144 -10.14 10.22 1.49
CA GLU A 144 -9.36 10.93 0.48
C GLU A 144 -9.42 10.24 -0.89
N ALA A 145 -9.38 8.90 -0.92
CA ALA A 145 -9.40 8.15 -2.17
C ALA A 145 -10.81 8.03 -2.80
N GLY A 146 -11.87 8.06 -1.99
CA GLY A 146 -13.25 7.98 -2.49
C GLY A 146 -13.62 6.69 -3.24
N SER A 147 -12.86 5.61 -3.06
CA SER A 147 -13.07 4.34 -3.78
C SER A 147 -13.99 3.39 -3.02
N GLU A 148 -15.03 2.88 -3.66
CA GLU A 148 -15.95 1.87 -3.10
C GLU A 148 -15.20 0.64 -2.57
N HIS A 149 -14.18 0.17 -3.28
CA HIS A 149 -13.42 -1.02 -2.87
C HIS A 149 -12.68 -0.77 -1.55
N LYS A 150 -12.05 0.40 -1.39
CA LYS A 150 -11.37 0.77 -0.14
C LYS A 150 -12.36 0.89 1.02
N TRP A 151 -13.55 1.42 0.78
CA TRP A 151 -14.61 1.48 1.81
C TRP A 151 -15.04 0.10 2.30
N ARG A 152 -15.16 -0.89 1.42
CA ARG A 152 -15.46 -2.28 1.83
C ARG A 152 -14.34 -2.85 2.71
N LEU A 153 -13.08 -2.67 2.32
CA LEU A 153 -11.93 -3.14 3.11
C LEU A 153 -11.87 -2.49 4.50
N VAL A 154 -12.17 -1.19 4.61
CA VAL A 154 -12.26 -0.50 5.90
C VAL A 154 -13.44 -1.02 6.72
N ALA A 155 -14.59 -1.29 6.10
CA ALA A 155 -15.75 -1.85 6.77
C ALA A 155 -15.45 -3.24 7.35
N ASP A 156 -14.81 -4.12 6.58
CA ASP A 156 -14.41 -5.45 7.04
C ASP A 156 -13.47 -5.36 8.25
N LEU A 157 -12.48 -4.46 8.19
CA LEU A 157 -11.57 -4.21 9.31
C LEU A 157 -12.30 -3.66 10.54
N ALA A 158 -13.25 -2.73 10.34
CA ALA A 158 -14.07 -2.17 11.42
C ALA A 158 -14.91 -3.26 12.10
N GLN A 159 -15.52 -4.15 11.32
CA GLN A 159 -16.29 -5.30 11.82
C GLN A 159 -15.41 -6.26 12.64
N GLN A 160 -14.19 -6.56 12.17
CA GLN A 160 -13.25 -7.40 12.91
C GLN A 160 -12.86 -6.80 14.27
N ARG A 161 -12.81 -5.46 14.37
CA ARG A 161 -12.55 -4.74 15.62
C ARG A 161 -13.78 -4.54 16.51
N GLY A 162 -14.97 -4.84 16.00
CA GLY A 162 -16.24 -4.60 16.70
C GLY A 162 -16.73 -3.15 16.62
N ASP A 163 -16.13 -2.30 15.79
CA ASP A 163 -16.64 -0.94 15.54
C ASP A 163 -17.74 -0.96 14.48
N LEU A 164 -18.95 -1.25 14.93
CA LEU A 164 -20.13 -1.34 14.08
C LEU A 164 -20.56 0.02 13.51
N GLN A 165 -20.30 1.13 14.21
CA GLN A 165 -20.72 2.45 13.73
C GLN A 165 -19.89 2.86 12.52
N THR A 166 -18.56 2.73 12.62
CA THR A 166 -17.67 3.02 11.50
C THR A 166 -17.92 2.05 10.34
N ALA A 167 -18.12 0.76 10.62
CA ALA A 167 -18.49 -0.22 9.60
C ALA A 167 -19.74 0.17 8.81
N GLN A 168 -20.81 0.59 9.50
CA GLN A 168 -22.06 1.02 8.87
C GLN A 168 -21.85 2.21 7.93
N THR A 169 -21.11 3.23 8.38
CA THR A 169 -20.83 4.41 7.55
C THR A 169 -19.99 4.07 6.32
N CYS A 170 -19.02 3.15 6.46
CA CYS A 170 -18.19 2.70 5.36
C CYS A 170 -18.99 1.85 4.35
N LEU A 171 -19.83 0.93 4.80
CA LEU A 171 -20.68 0.11 3.92
C LEU A 171 -21.70 0.95 3.14
N LEU A 172 -22.26 1.99 3.77
CA LEU A 172 -23.15 2.93 3.09
C LEU A 172 -22.43 3.68 1.96
N ARG A 173 -21.19 4.14 2.21
CA ARG A 173 -20.35 4.77 1.18
C ARG A 173 -19.86 3.79 0.12
N ALA A 174 -19.77 2.51 0.44
CA ALA A 174 -19.41 1.44 -0.48
C ALA A 174 -20.60 0.91 -1.31
N HIS A 175 -21.81 1.44 -1.08
CA HIS A 175 -23.06 0.92 -1.64
C HIS A 175 -23.26 -0.58 -1.41
N ASP A 176 -22.76 -1.10 -0.28
CA ASP A 176 -22.87 -2.51 0.10
C ASP A 176 -24.13 -2.75 0.95
N TYR A 177 -25.29 -2.75 0.28
CA TYR A 177 -26.59 -2.98 0.90
C TYR A 177 -26.74 -4.38 1.54
N PRO A 178 -26.21 -5.48 0.95
CA PRO A 178 -26.21 -6.78 1.62
C PRO A 178 -25.46 -6.76 2.96
N GLY A 179 -24.27 -6.16 3.01
CA GLY A 179 -23.50 -6.02 4.25
C GLY A 179 -24.24 -5.18 5.30
N LEU A 180 -24.85 -4.07 4.88
CA LEU A 180 -25.68 -3.24 5.76
C LEU A 180 -26.90 -3.98 6.28
N LEU A 181 -27.60 -4.75 5.43
CA LEU A 181 -28.77 -5.51 5.84
C LEU A 181 -28.39 -6.58 6.88
N LEU A 182 -27.27 -7.28 6.68
CA LEU A 182 -26.77 -8.26 7.64
C LEU A 182 -26.48 -7.60 9.00
N GLN A 183 -25.79 -6.45 8.99
CA GLN A 183 -25.48 -5.73 10.22
C GLN A 183 -26.75 -5.19 10.91
N ALA A 184 -27.69 -4.65 10.14
CA ALA A 184 -28.93 -4.08 10.65
C ALA A 184 -29.87 -5.14 11.25
N THR A 185 -29.93 -6.32 10.63
CA THR A 185 -30.71 -7.46 11.12
C THR A 185 -30.08 -8.07 12.37
N ALA A 186 -28.75 -8.24 12.40
CA ALA A 186 -28.03 -8.73 13.57
C ALA A 186 -28.15 -7.79 14.79
N SER A 187 -28.19 -6.47 14.57
CA SER A 187 -28.37 -5.47 15.63
C SER A 187 -29.84 -5.19 15.99
N GLY A 188 -30.80 -5.75 15.26
CA GLY A 188 -32.23 -5.48 15.47
C GLY A 188 -32.66 -4.04 15.16
N ASN A 189 -31.90 -3.30 14.37
CA ASN A 189 -32.18 -1.89 14.08
C ASN A 189 -33.20 -1.75 12.94
N ALA A 190 -34.49 -1.75 13.30
CA ALA A 190 -35.59 -1.64 12.34
C ALA A 190 -35.57 -0.36 11.49
N LYS A 191 -35.01 0.75 11.99
CA LYS A 191 -34.90 2.00 11.23
C LYS A 191 -33.88 1.85 10.10
N LEU A 192 -32.71 1.32 10.43
CA LEU A 192 -31.65 1.07 9.46
C LEU A 192 -32.09 0.08 8.39
N ILE A 193 -32.84 -0.97 8.75
CA ILE A 193 -33.38 -1.92 7.75
C ILE A 193 -34.29 -1.19 6.74
N ARG A 194 -35.15 -0.26 7.19
CA ARG A 194 -36.00 0.51 6.26
C ARG A 194 -35.18 1.43 5.36
N GLU A 195 -34.18 2.13 5.91
CA GLU A 195 -33.30 3.00 5.15
C GLU A 195 -32.53 2.22 4.06
N VAL A 196 -31.99 1.05 4.42
CA VAL A 196 -31.32 0.15 3.47
C VAL A 196 -32.28 -0.33 2.39
N GLY A 197 -33.54 -0.62 2.73
CA GLY A 197 -34.57 -1.01 1.76
C GLY A 197 -34.84 0.07 0.71
N ASN A 198 -35.07 1.31 1.16
CA ASN A 198 -35.31 2.45 0.29
C ASN A 198 -34.11 2.73 -0.63
N GLU A 199 -32.90 2.73 -0.09
CA GLU A 199 -31.68 3.00 -0.86
C GLU A 199 -31.36 1.87 -1.85
N ALA A 200 -31.61 0.61 -1.45
CA ALA A 200 -31.48 -0.54 -2.33
C ALA A 200 -32.49 -0.49 -3.49
N GLU A 201 -33.74 -0.06 -3.26
CA GLU A 201 -34.74 0.14 -4.33
C GLU A 201 -34.29 1.22 -5.31
N ASN A 202 -33.82 2.37 -4.80
CA ASN A 202 -33.31 3.47 -5.63
C ASN A 202 -32.14 3.04 -6.53
N GLN A 203 -31.31 2.11 -6.04
CA GLN A 203 -30.15 1.58 -6.76
C GLN A 203 -30.48 0.32 -7.61
N GLY A 204 -31.76 -0.05 -7.72
CA GLY A 204 -32.22 -1.21 -8.51
C GLY A 204 -31.87 -2.57 -7.90
N ARG A 205 -31.48 -2.63 -6.63
CA ARG A 205 -31.19 -3.87 -5.87
C ARG A 205 -32.48 -4.40 -5.24
N ASN A 206 -33.40 -4.83 -6.10
CA ASN A 206 -34.77 -5.22 -5.73
C ASN A 206 -34.83 -6.38 -4.72
N ASN A 207 -33.89 -7.32 -4.78
CA ASN A 207 -33.81 -8.43 -3.83
C ASN A 207 -33.54 -7.96 -2.38
N VAL A 208 -32.61 -7.03 -2.21
CA VAL A 208 -32.26 -6.46 -0.90
C VAL A 208 -33.39 -5.55 -0.40
N ALA A 209 -33.99 -4.76 -1.30
CA ALA A 209 -35.15 -3.93 -0.99
C ALA A 209 -36.33 -4.78 -0.49
N PHE A 210 -36.70 -5.84 -1.23
CA PHE A 210 -37.78 -6.75 -0.85
C PHE A 210 -37.56 -7.37 0.52
N LEU A 211 -36.37 -7.92 0.78
CA LEU A 211 -36.02 -8.53 2.07
C LEU A 211 -36.11 -7.51 3.21
N SER A 212 -35.64 -6.29 2.98
CA SER A 212 -35.68 -5.20 3.98
C SER A 212 -37.12 -4.82 4.34
N TYR A 213 -37.99 -4.65 3.34
CA TYR A 213 -39.42 -4.37 3.57
C TYR A 213 -40.14 -5.55 4.23
N PHE A 214 -39.82 -6.78 3.82
CA PHE A 214 -40.41 -7.99 4.38
C PHE A 214 -40.07 -8.16 5.86
N LEU A 215 -38.79 -8.00 6.22
CA LEU A 215 -38.30 -8.09 7.60
C LEU A 215 -38.88 -7.00 8.50
N THR A 216 -39.24 -5.84 7.95
CA THR A 216 -39.86 -4.74 8.69
C THR A 216 -41.39 -4.80 8.72
N GLY A 217 -41.99 -5.81 8.10
CA GLY A 217 -43.44 -6.03 8.04
C GLY A 217 -44.18 -5.11 7.06
N ASN A 218 -43.47 -4.42 6.17
CA ASN A 218 -44.06 -3.46 5.24
C ASN A 218 -44.55 -4.15 3.95
N LEU A 219 -45.63 -4.92 4.06
CA LEU A 219 -46.17 -5.74 2.97
C LEU A 219 -46.65 -4.92 1.76
N LYS A 220 -47.06 -3.66 1.97
CA LYS A 220 -47.50 -2.77 0.89
C LYS A 220 -46.34 -2.45 -0.06
N ASP A 221 -45.22 -2.05 0.50
CA ASP A 221 -44.03 -1.68 -0.27
C ASP A 221 -43.40 -2.93 -0.93
N CYS A 222 -43.46 -4.10 -0.27
CA CYS A 222 -43.11 -5.38 -0.91
C CYS A 222 -43.95 -5.66 -2.16
N LEU A 223 -45.27 -5.47 -2.08
CA LEU A 223 -46.19 -5.71 -3.19
C LEU A 223 -45.93 -4.71 -4.33
N GLU A 224 -45.76 -3.43 -3.99
CA GLU A 224 -45.48 -2.39 -4.97
C GLU A 224 -44.17 -2.62 -5.70
N LEU A 225 -43.12 -3.02 -4.97
CA LEU A 225 -41.83 -3.41 -5.55
C LEU A 225 -42.00 -4.56 -6.57
N LEU A 226 -42.74 -5.61 -6.19
CA LEU A 226 -42.99 -6.74 -7.09
C LEU A 226 -43.77 -6.32 -8.35
N ILE A 227 -44.75 -5.42 -8.22
CA ILE A 227 -45.51 -4.87 -9.35
C ILE A 227 -44.60 -4.06 -10.27
N LYS A 228 -43.69 -3.23 -9.72
CA LYS A 228 -42.74 -2.42 -10.50
C LYS A 228 -41.73 -3.26 -11.28
N THR A 229 -41.41 -4.46 -10.79
CA THR A 229 -40.39 -5.35 -11.38
C THR A 229 -40.94 -6.39 -12.37
N ASN A 230 -42.26 -6.44 -12.55
CA ASN A 230 -42.96 -7.36 -13.45
C ASN A 230 -43.29 -6.68 -14.77
#